data_AF-A0A8J3W4J1-F1
#
_entry.id   AF-A0A8J3W4J1-F1
#
_cell.length_a   1.000
_cell.length_b   1.000
_cell.length_c   1.000
_cell.angle_alpha   90.00
_cell.angle_beta   90.00
_cell.angle_gamma   90.00
#
_symmetry.space_group_name_H-M   'P 1'
#
loop_
_entity.id
_entity.type
_entity.pdbx_description
1 polymer ?
#
loop_
_entity_poly.entity_id
_entity_poly.type
_entity_poly.pdbx_seq_one_letter_code
_entity_poly.pdbx_strand_id
1 'polypeptide(L)'
;MFKRIAAGALATAAGASLVLTAGAGTASAAQAELSVNITEVSPNPVVVRGNRDARVAIEIRTTEAERVELHLRPDTDAPHTLVAKEAKLVRDGELWRFVTSFDKSDYRGRWIAVADAYGKDGKKLTDTAGFTVKYVHGWRKADTRLVDFNAGPEPLRKGNTVYFAGRLQARDHWKWRGVRHEEVDIYFQADGSSAWKYVTSADTRWDGKFKATSRAVRSGEFRAVFDGDRRLDDSVSRPDWVKVKRWHR
;
A
#
# COMPACT_ATOMS: atom_id res chain seq x y z
N MET A 1 25.62 39.35 -39.12
CA MET A 1 24.50 39.89 -39.91
C MET A 1 23.24 39.20 -39.44
N PHE A 2 22.40 39.90 -38.67
CA PHE A 2 21.20 39.35 -38.03
C PHE A 2 20.04 39.25 -39.03
N LYS A 3 19.18 38.23 -38.89
CA LYS A 3 17.71 38.44 -38.89
C LYS A 3 16.97 37.24 -38.28
N ARG A 4 16.19 37.57 -37.25
CA ARG A 4 15.10 36.79 -36.63
C ARG A 4 13.85 36.92 -37.51
N ILE A 5 12.89 35.99 -37.38
CA ILE A 5 11.47 36.24 -37.00
C ILE A 5 10.49 35.17 -37.55
N ALA A 6 9.52 34.84 -36.66
CA ALA A 6 8.12 34.44 -36.87
C ALA A 6 7.76 32.97 -37.17
N ALA A 7 7.14 32.39 -36.14
CA ALA A 7 5.94 31.56 -36.24
C ALA A 7 4.74 32.37 -36.79
N GLY A 8 3.80 31.69 -37.43
CA GLY A 8 2.49 32.23 -37.77
C GLY A 8 1.64 31.23 -38.53
N ALA A 9 0.70 30.60 -37.84
CA ALA A 9 -0.41 29.86 -38.44
C ALA A 9 -1.43 30.84 -39.02
N LEU A 10 -2.07 30.48 -40.14
CA LEU A 10 -3.37 31.02 -40.55
C LEU A 10 -4.03 30.07 -41.53
N ALA A 11 -5.24 29.64 -41.17
CA ALA A 11 -6.14 28.84 -41.97
C ALA A 11 -6.73 29.66 -43.12
N THR A 12 -6.88 29.04 -44.29
CA THR A 12 -7.80 29.49 -45.33
C THR A 12 -8.64 28.31 -45.78
N ALA A 13 -9.93 28.38 -45.42
CA ALA A 13 -10.96 27.56 -46.01
C ALA A 13 -11.13 27.98 -47.48
N ALA A 14 -11.02 27.02 -48.40
CA ALA A 14 -11.47 27.17 -49.77
C ALA A 14 -12.65 26.19 -49.96
N GLY A 15 -13.84 26.76 -50.16
CA GLY A 15 -15.02 26.01 -50.52
C GLY A 15 -14.88 25.44 -51.93
N ALA A 16 -15.32 24.19 -52.09
CA ALA A 16 -15.66 23.62 -53.38
C ALA A 16 -17.14 23.27 -53.36
N SER A 17 -17.93 24.05 -54.10
CA SER A 17 -19.31 23.74 -54.44
C SER A 17 -19.33 22.52 -55.36
N LEU A 18 -19.88 21.40 -54.90
CA LEU A 18 -20.17 20.25 -55.76
C LEU A 18 -21.66 20.23 -56.07
N VAL A 19 -21.97 20.43 -57.35
CA VAL A 19 -23.26 20.13 -57.96
C VAL A 19 -23.45 18.61 -57.92
N LEU A 20 -24.45 18.13 -57.19
CA LEU A 20 -24.84 16.72 -57.17
C LEU A 20 -25.81 16.46 -58.32
N THR A 21 -25.30 15.95 -59.44
CA THR A 21 -26.10 15.14 -60.35
C THR A 21 -26.28 13.77 -59.72
N ALA A 22 -27.53 13.34 -59.56
CA ALA A 22 -27.89 12.04 -59.01
C ALA A 22 -27.35 10.91 -59.91
N GLY A 23 -26.25 10.29 -59.47
CA GLY A 23 -25.76 9.01 -59.97
C GLY A 23 -25.92 7.98 -58.87
N ALA A 24 -26.57 6.86 -59.18
CA ALA A 24 -26.88 5.77 -58.25
C ALA A 24 -25.63 5.34 -57.45
N GLY A 25 -25.80 5.31 -56.13
CA GLY A 25 -24.73 4.97 -55.19
C GLY A 25 -24.31 3.51 -55.30
N THR A 26 -23.01 3.30 -55.44
CA THR A 26 -22.33 2.29 -54.65
C THR A 26 -21.64 3.03 -53.51
N ALA A 27 -22.28 3.06 -52.34
CA ALA A 27 -21.55 3.36 -51.12
C ALA A 27 -20.56 2.20 -50.95
N SER A 28 -19.32 2.39 -51.39
CA SER A 28 -18.22 1.58 -50.88
C SER A 28 -18.26 1.78 -49.38
N ALA A 29 -18.64 0.75 -48.63
CA ALA A 29 -18.46 0.75 -47.19
C ALA A 29 -16.98 1.04 -46.99
N ALA A 30 -16.63 2.24 -46.53
CA ALA A 30 -15.26 2.61 -46.25
C ALA A 30 -14.75 1.55 -45.27
N GLN A 31 -13.86 0.70 -45.76
CA GLN A 31 -13.32 -0.39 -44.98
C GLN A 31 -12.66 0.24 -43.76
N ALA A 32 -13.05 -0.19 -42.57
CA ALA A 32 -12.54 0.41 -41.34
C ALA A 32 -11.01 0.27 -41.35
N GLU A 33 -10.29 1.37 -41.15
CA GLU A 33 -8.83 1.34 -41.15
C GLU A 33 -8.32 0.74 -39.84
N LEU A 34 -7.21 0.00 -39.91
CA LEU A 34 -6.51 -0.53 -38.74
C LEU A 34 -6.26 0.62 -37.74
N SER A 35 -6.61 0.40 -36.48
CA SER A 35 -6.38 1.38 -35.41
C SER A 35 -5.90 0.69 -34.14
N VAL A 36 -5.12 1.42 -33.34
CA VAL A 36 -4.68 1.01 -32.00
C VAL A 36 -4.65 2.23 -31.09
N ASN A 37 -5.28 2.11 -29.93
CA ASN A 37 -5.29 3.16 -28.93
C ASN A 37 -5.26 2.58 -27.52
N ILE A 38 -4.27 2.95 -26.72
CA ILE A 38 -4.22 2.66 -25.29
C ILE A 38 -5.20 3.63 -24.60
N THR A 39 -6.36 3.11 -24.20
CA THR A 39 -7.42 3.92 -23.61
C THR A 39 -7.26 4.08 -22.10
N GLU A 40 -6.65 3.10 -21.43
CA GLU A 40 -6.51 3.13 -19.98
C GLU A 40 -5.22 2.47 -19.50
N VAL A 41 -4.59 3.07 -18.49
CA VAL A 41 -3.54 2.47 -17.65
C VAL A 41 -3.91 2.72 -16.20
N SER A 42 -4.35 1.68 -15.48
CA SER A 42 -4.99 1.84 -14.17
C SER A 42 -4.53 0.78 -13.16
N PRO A 43 -4.11 1.18 -11.95
CA PRO A 43 -4.00 2.56 -11.45
C PRO A 43 -2.80 3.32 -12.05
N ASN A 44 -2.90 4.64 -12.16
CA ASN A 44 -1.77 5.53 -12.50
C ASN A 44 -1.76 6.74 -11.53
N PRO A 45 -0.79 6.87 -10.60
CA PRO A 45 0.41 6.06 -10.48
C PRO A 45 0.16 4.65 -9.91
N VAL A 46 0.97 3.69 -10.33
CA VAL A 46 1.06 2.34 -9.75
C VAL A 46 1.86 2.44 -8.44
N VAL A 47 1.28 2.04 -7.31
CA VAL A 47 1.92 2.20 -5.99
C VAL A 47 2.24 0.85 -5.36
N VAL A 48 3.53 0.48 -5.40
CA VAL A 48 4.08 -0.69 -4.71
C VAL A 48 4.24 -0.37 -3.22
N ARG A 49 3.71 -1.23 -2.35
CA ARG A 49 3.72 -1.02 -0.89
C ARG A 49 4.50 -2.12 -0.18
N GLY A 50 5.71 -1.80 0.27
CA GLY A 50 6.57 -2.76 0.98
C GLY A 50 6.86 -3.98 0.10
N ASN A 51 6.50 -5.18 0.57
CA ASN A 51 6.68 -6.43 -0.19
C ASN A 51 5.42 -6.86 -0.97
N ARG A 52 4.40 -6.01 -1.09
CA ARG A 52 3.18 -6.34 -1.85
C ARG A 52 3.29 -5.90 -3.29
N ASP A 53 2.94 -6.80 -4.18
CA ASP A 53 2.81 -6.52 -5.60
C ASP A 53 1.66 -5.54 -5.86
N ALA A 54 1.90 -4.56 -6.73
CA ALA A 54 0.90 -3.63 -7.23
C ALA A 54 0.46 -4.06 -8.63
N ARG A 55 -0.81 -4.44 -8.78
CA ARG A 55 -1.37 -4.81 -10.08
C ARG A 55 -1.70 -3.56 -10.90
N VAL A 56 -1.42 -3.62 -12.20
CA VAL A 56 -1.86 -2.64 -13.19
C VAL A 56 -2.58 -3.34 -14.33
N ALA A 57 -3.64 -2.71 -14.82
CA ALA A 57 -4.35 -3.10 -16.02
C ALA A 57 -4.14 -2.06 -17.12
N ILE A 58 -3.92 -2.53 -18.33
CA ILE A 58 -3.80 -1.72 -19.53
C ILE A 58 -4.91 -2.15 -20.49
N GLU A 59 -5.74 -1.20 -20.90
CA GLU A 59 -6.80 -1.41 -21.89
C GLU A 59 -6.43 -0.77 -23.21
N ILE A 60 -6.62 -1.51 -24.29
CA ILE A 60 -6.25 -1.12 -25.64
C ILE A 60 -7.47 -1.36 -26.53
N ARG A 61 -7.94 -0.33 -27.23
CA ARG A 61 -8.97 -0.44 -28.25
C ARG A 61 -8.33 -0.53 -29.63
N THR A 62 -8.86 -1.42 -30.45
CA THR A 62 -8.39 -1.63 -31.82
C THR A 62 -9.55 -1.78 -32.79
N THR A 63 -9.28 -1.47 -34.05
CA THR A 63 -10.17 -1.75 -35.19
C THR A 63 -9.38 -2.57 -36.21
N GLU A 64 -9.96 -3.63 -36.78
CA GLU A 64 -9.31 -4.52 -37.77
C GLU A 64 -7.95 -5.14 -37.35
N ALA A 65 -7.67 -5.23 -36.04
CA ALA A 65 -6.46 -5.89 -35.52
C ALA A 65 -6.70 -7.39 -35.25
N GLU A 66 -5.82 -8.25 -35.75
CA GLU A 66 -5.84 -9.70 -35.48
C GLU A 66 -5.03 -10.07 -34.23
N ARG A 67 -4.01 -9.27 -33.91
CA ARG A 67 -3.10 -9.52 -32.79
C ARG A 67 -2.62 -8.22 -32.20
N VAL A 68 -2.53 -8.17 -30.87
CA VAL A 68 -1.96 -7.05 -30.11
C VAL A 68 -0.87 -7.57 -29.19
N GLU A 69 0.31 -6.96 -29.27
CA GLU A 69 1.43 -7.17 -28.35
C GLU A 69 1.60 -5.96 -27.44
N LEU A 70 1.80 -6.18 -26.15
CA LEU A 70 2.05 -5.13 -25.17
C LEU A 70 3.42 -5.33 -24.51
N HIS A 71 4.28 -4.34 -24.64
CA HIS A 71 5.58 -4.30 -23.98
C HIS A 71 5.63 -3.11 -23.01
N LEU A 72 6.03 -3.37 -21.77
CA LEU A 72 6.27 -2.30 -20.79
C LEU A 72 7.76 -2.15 -20.57
N ARG A 73 8.26 -0.92 -20.66
CA ARG A 73 9.67 -0.63 -20.39
C ARG A 73 9.86 0.60 -19.52
N PRO A 74 10.89 0.64 -18.67
CA PRO A 74 11.34 1.86 -18.02
C PRO A 74 11.69 2.95 -19.04
N ASP A 75 11.35 4.20 -18.72
CA ASP A 75 11.78 5.37 -19.49
C ASP A 75 13.03 5.97 -18.85
N THR A 76 14.18 5.36 -19.12
CA THR A 76 15.46 5.75 -18.54
C THR A 76 16.63 5.30 -19.41
N ASP A 77 17.69 6.10 -19.43
CA ASP A 77 18.93 5.79 -20.15
C ASP A 77 19.85 4.81 -19.38
N ALA A 78 19.45 4.35 -18.20
CA ALA A 78 20.26 3.48 -17.35
C ALA A 78 20.17 1.99 -17.81
N PRO A 79 21.20 1.43 -18.47
CA PRO A 79 21.10 0.13 -19.14
C PRO A 79 20.82 -1.04 -18.19
N HIS A 80 21.24 -0.93 -16.92
CA HIS A 80 21.03 -1.97 -15.90
C HIS A 80 19.61 -1.99 -15.31
N THR A 81 18.75 -1.04 -15.68
CA THR A 81 17.36 -0.96 -15.19
C THR A 81 16.34 -1.44 -16.22
N LEU A 82 16.78 -1.74 -17.44
CA LEU A 82 15.94 -2.13 -18.57
C LEU A 82 15.47 -3.58 -18.44
N VAL A 83 14.46 -3.82 -17.63
CA VAL A 83 13.70 -5.08 -17.67
C VAL A 83 12.37 -4.79 -18.35
N ALA A 84 12.21 -5.28 -19.58
CA ALA A 84 10.92 -5.26 -20.24
C ALA A 84 9.96 -6.19 -19.48
N LYS A 85 8.76 -5.72 -19.18
CA LYS A 85 7.76 -6.50 -18.47
C LYS A 85 6.67 -6.97 -19.41
N GLU A 86 6.45 -8.27 -19.40
CA GLU A 86 5.37 -8.90 -20.15
C GLU A 86 4.08 -8.79 -19.35
N ALA A 87 3.00 -8.45 -20.05
CA ALA A 87 1.67 -8.41 -19.49
C ALA A 87 0.86 -9.60 -20.01
N LYS A 88 0.03 -10.19 -19.14
CA LYS A 88 -0.83 -11.30 -19.52
C LYS A 88 -2.10 -10.76 -20.16
N LEU A 89 -2.44 -11.27 -21.34
CA LEU A 89 -3.72 -11.00 -21.99
C LEU A 89 -4.86 -11.68 -21.21
N VAL A 90 -5.88 -10.92 -20.86
CA VAL A 90 -7.05 -11.38 -20.10
C VAL A 90 -8.34 -11.32 -20.93
N ARG A 91 -8.38 -10.45 -21.95
CA ARG A 91 -9.52 -10.27 -22.86
C ARG A 91 -9.03 -9.79 -24.22
N ASP A 92 -9.61 -10.29 -25.31
CA ASP A 92 -9.32 -9.93 -26.70
C ASP A 92 -10.58 -9.42 -27.46
N GLY A 93 -10.40 -9.01 -28.73
CA GLY A 93 -11.44 -8.49 -29.62
C GLY A 93 -11.22 -7.02 -30.00
N GLU A 94 -12.26 -6.18 -29.94
CA GLU A 94 -12.11 -4.72 -30.13
C GLU A 94 -11.54 -4.01 -28.88
N LEU A 95 -11.56 -4.69 -27.73
CA LEU A 95 -11.03 -4.22 -26.46
C LEU A 95 -10.12 -5.29 -25.85
N TRP A 96 -8.83 -5.04 -25.87
CA TRP A 96 -7.80 -5.89 -25.31
C TRP A 96 -7.47 -5.43 -23.89
N ARG A 97 -7.47 -6.37 -22.94
CA ARG A 97 -7.10 -6.07 -21.55
C ARG A 97 -5.89 -6.89 -21.14
N PHE A 98 -4.81 -6.20 -20.79
CA PHE A 98 -3.58 -6.78 -20.29
C PHE A 98 -3.42 -6.48 -18.80
N VAL A 99 -2.92 -7.45 -18.04
CA VAL A 99 -2.65 -7.29 -16.61
C VAL A 99 -1.23 -7.73 -16.28
N THR A 100 -0.54 -6.92 -15.49
CA THR A 100 0.75 -7.27 -14.88
C THR A 100 0.83 -6.75 -13.46
N SER A 101 1.92 -7.07 -12.75
CA SER A 101 2.15 -6.65 -11.38
C SER A 101 3.54 -6.05 -11.21
N PHE A 102 3.70 -5.06 -10.35
CA PHE A 102 4.96 -4.40 -10.00
C PHE A 102 5.33 -4.69 -8.56
N ASP A 103 6.59 -4.98 -8.28
CA ASP A 103 7.14 -5.23 -6.95
C ASP A 103 8.30 -4.28 -6.61
N LYS A 104 8.94 -4.49 -5.46
CA LYS A 104 9.99 -3.60 -4.94
C LYS A 104 11.29 -3.59 -5.76
N SER A 105 11.50 -4.61 -6.59
CA SER A 105 12.67 -4.80 -7.45
C SER A 105 12.52 -4.14 -8.82
N ASP A 106 11.28 -3.86 -9.24
CA ASP A 106 11.03 -3.11 -10.48
C ASP A 106 11.54 -1.67 -10.39
N TYR A 107 11.90 -1.12 -11.55
CA TYR A 107 12.32 0.27 -11.67
C TYR A 107 11.26 1.24 -11.16
N ARG A 108 11.69 2.19 -10.33
CA ARG A 108 10.84 3.26 -9.77
C ARG A 108 10.99 4.50 -10.65
N GLY A 109 9.87 5.03 -11.11
CA GLY A 109 9.88 6.17 -12.02
C GLY A 109 8.89 6.02 -13.16
N ARG A 110 9.18 6.67 -14.28
CA ARG A 110 8.34 6.64 -15.47
C ARG A 110 8.54 5.34 -16.25
N TRP A 111 7.42 4.79 -16.71
CA TRP A 111 7.33 3.62 -17.58
C TRP A 111 6.55 3.98 -18.83
N ILE A 112 6.87 3.32 -19.94
CA ILE A 112 6.19 3.44 -21.23
C ILE A 112 5.57 2.08 -21.56
N ALA A 113 4.26 2.07 -21.76
CA ALA A 113 3.54 1.00 -22.41
C ALA A 113 3.61 1.21 -23.93
N VAL A 114 4.03 0.18 -24.67
CA VAL A 114 4.11 0.17 -26.13
C VAL A 114 3.17 -0.93 -26.62
N ALA A 115 2.11 -0.53 -27.31
CA ALA A 115 1.10 -1.42 -27.87
C ALA A 115 1.30 -1.51 -29.38
N ASP A 116 1.60 -2.72 -29.87
CA ASP A 116 1.77 -3.02 -31.28
C ASP A 116 0.58 -3.84 -31.78
N ALA A 117 -0.22 -3.29 -32.67
CA ALA A 117 -1.35 -3.96 -33.30
C ALA A 117 -1.02 -4.37 -34.74
N TYR A 118 -1.41 -5.58 -35.12
CA TYR A 118 -1.15 -6.16 -36.43
C TYR A 118 -2.49 -6.42 -37.14
N GLY A 119 -2.65 -5.85 -38.34
CA GLY A 119 -3.78 -6.10 -39.24
C GLY A 119 -3.57 -7.34 -40.11
N LYS A 120 -4.62 -7.76 -40.83
CA LYS A 120 -4.61 -8.97 -41.68
C LYS A 120 -3.58 -8.92 -42.82
N ASP A 121 -3.29 -7.72 -43.29
CA ASP A 121 -2.32 -7.39 -44.33
C ASP A 121 -0.87 -7.39 -43.81
N GLY A 122 -0.67 -7.67 -42.52
CA GLY A 122 0.62 -7.60 -41.84
C GLY A 122 1.02 -6.17 -41.46
N LYS A 123 0.17 -5.16 -41.71
CA LYS A 123 0.43 -3.78 -41.31
C LYS A 123 0.51 -3.70 -39.79
N LYS A 124 1.53 -3.01 -39.30
CA LYS A 124 1.76 -2.74 -37.88
C LYS A 124 1.46 -1.28 -37.57
N LEU A 125 0.64 -1.05 -36.54
CA LEU A 125 0.51 0.26 -35.91
C LEU A 125 0.94 0.18 -34.45
N THR A 126 1.52 1.27 -33.95
CA THR A 126 2.03 1.36 -32.58
C THR A 126 1.40 2.55 -31.90
N ASP A 127 0.92 2.34 -30.68
CA ASP A 127 0.54 3.40 -29.75
C ASP A 127 1.36 3.30 -28.45
N THR A 128 1.54 4.42 -27.76
CA THR A 128 2.32 4.47 -26.52
C THR A 128 1.64 5.28 -25.42
N ALA A 129 1.77 4.81 -24.19
CA ALA A 129 1.25 5.51 -23.02
C ALA A 129 2.27 5.53 -21.88
N GLY A 130 2.43 6.70 -21.24
CA GLY A 130 3.29 6.86 -20.09
C GLY A 130 2.54 6.65 -18.77
N PHE A 131 3.15 5.96 -17.81
CA PHE A 131 2.64 5.86 -16.44
C PHE A 131 3.79 5.89 -15.42
N THR A 132 3.46 6.11 -14.15
CA THR A 132 4.47 6.19 -13.09
C THR A 132 4.34 5.03 -12.11
N VAL A 133 5.47 4.38 -11.79
CA VAL A 133 5.57 3.39 -10.72
C VAL A 133 6.24 4.05 -9.51
N LYS A 134 5.55 4.06 -8.38
CA LYS A 134 6.03 4.57 -7.10
C LYS A 134 6.24 3.43 -6.12
N TYR A 135 7.37 3.47 -5.40
CA TYR A 135 7.57 2.64 -4.23
C TYR A 135 7.31 3.45 -2.98
N VAL A 136 6.39 2.96 -2.16
CA VAL A 136 6.19 3.44 -0.79
C VAL A 136 6.68 2.34 0.13
N HIS A 137 7.58 2.69 1.05
CA HIS A 137 7.97 1.77 2.10
C HIS A 137 6.71 1.43 2.90
N GLY A 138 6.21 0.20 2.72
CA GLY A 138 5.07 -0.31 3.47
C GLY A 138 5.56 -0.64 4.86
N TRP A 139 5.57 0.35 5.76
CA TRP A 139 5.72 0.09 7.18
C TRP A 139 4.52 -0.75 7.62
N ARG A 140 4.69 -2.06 7.74
CA ARG A 140 3.84 -2.82 8.66
C ARG A 140 4.31 -2.42 10.05
N LYS A 141 3.38 -2.14 10.95
CA LYS A 141 3.74 -2.01 12.36
C LYS A 141 4.48 -3.29 12.78
N ALA A 142 5.51 -3.13 13.61
CA ALA A 142 6.20 -4.26 14.18
C ALA A 142 5.30 -4.87 15.26
N ASP A 143 5.09 -6.18 15.17
CA ASP A 143 4.36 -6.93 16.19
C ASP A 143 4.99 -6.63 17.56
N THR A 144 4.17 -6.35 18.58
CA THR A 144 4.65 -6.15 19.96
C THR A 144 4.15 -7.22 20.91
N ARG A 145 4.79 -7.32 22.06
CA ARG A 145 4.34 -8.17 23.17
C ARG A 145 4.81 -7.62 24.51
N LEU A 146 3.94 -7.78 25.51
CA LEU A 146 4.28 -7.61 26.92
C LEU A 146 4.58 -8.98 27.53
N VAL A 147 5.82 -9.16 27.98
CA VAL A 147 6.29 -10.40 28.62
C VAL A 147 6.64 -10.17 30.07
N ASP A 148 6.60 -11.25 30.84
CA ASP A 148 7.01 -11.29 32.25
C ASP A 148 6.29 -10.25 33.12
N PHE A 149 5.03 -9.93 32.79
CA PHE A 149 4.21 -9.06 33.62
C PHE A 149 3.90 -9.76 34.94
N ASN A 150 4.18 -9.06 36.05
CA ASN A 150 3.92 -9.54 37.39
C ASN A 150 3.43 -8.38 38.27
N ALA A 151 2.44 -8.66 39.10
CA ALA A 151 1.93 -7.81 40.17
C ALA A 151 2.21 -8.47 41.53
N GLY A 152 2.61 -7.69 42.53
CA GLY A 152 2.87 -8.23 43.87
C GLY A 152 3.38 -7.19 44.85
N PRO A 153 3.69 -7.56 46.10
CA PRO A 153 3.67 -8.90 46.68
C PRO A 153 2.27 -9.40 47.02
N GLU A 154 2.16 -10.72 47.26
CA GLU A 154 0.92 -11.37 47.65
C GLU A 154 1.06 -12.39 48.78
N PRO A 155 0.05 -12.48 49.67
CA PRO A 155 -1.06 -11.56 49.84
C PRO A 155 -0.59 -10.24 50.47
N LEU A 156 -1.22 -9.11 50.14
CA LEU A 156 -0.93 -7.82 50.78
C LEU A 156 -2.13 -7.21 51.51
N ARG A 157 -1.85 -6.31 52.46
CA ARG A 157 -2.89 -5.61 53.23
C ARG A 157 -3.51 -4.49 52.38
N LYS A 158 -4.80 -4.24 52.57
CA LYS A 158 -5.47 -3.06 51.98
C LYS A 158 -4.70 -1.78 52.34
N GLY A 159 -4.43 -0.94 51.35
CA GLY A 159 -3.65 0.30 51.45
C GLY A 159 -2.14 0.13 51.22
N ASN A 160 -1.63 -1.10 51.18
CA ASN A 160 -0.22 -1.33 50.86
C ASN A 160 0.05 -1.14 49.36
N THR A 161 1.33 -0.92 49.05
CA THR A 161 1.80 -0.76 47.67
C THR A 161 1.82 -2.11 46.95
N VAL A 162 1.19 -2.16 45.78
CA VAL A 162 1.41 -3.18 44.75
C VAL A 162 2.47 -2.65 43.80
N TYR A 163 3.43 -3.50 43.48
CA TYR A 163 4.50 -3.27 42.51
C TYR A 163 4.19 -4.04 41.24
N PHE A 164 4.36 -3.37 40.11
CA PHE A 164 4.23 -3.94 38.78
C PHE A 164 5.58 -3.94 38.10
N ALA A 165 5.90 -5.03 37.43
CA ALA A 165 7.06 -5.11 36.55
C ALA A 165 6.70 -5.92 35.31
N GLY A 166 7.34 -5.60 34.21
CA GLY A 166 7.21 -6.34 32.95
C GLY A 166 8.17 -5.81 31.91
N ARG A 167 8.06 -6.34 30.69
CA ARG A 167 8.92 -5.93 29.57
C ARG A 167 8.14 -5.85 28.26
N LEU A 168 8.16 -4.69 27.63
CA LEU A 168 7.64 -4.48 26.28
C LEU A 168 8.71 -4.85 25.25
N GLN A 169 8.33 -5.65 24.26
CA GLN A 169 9.20 -6.06 23.17
C GLN A 169 8.52 -5.84 21.82
N ALA A 170 9.31 -5.50 20.80
CA ALA A 170 8.89 -5.46 19.41
C ALA A 170 9.68 -6.46 18.58
N ARG A 171 9.04 -6.99 17.54
CA ARG A 171 9.67 -7.91 16.61
C ARG A 171 10.60 -7.14 15.68
N ASP A 172 11.87 -7.53 15.69
CA ASP A 172 12.92 -7.02 14.82
C ASP A 172 13.53 -8.21 14.08
N HIS A 173 13.15 -8.38 12.81
CA HIS A 173 13.45 -9.57 12.00
C HIS A 173 13.08 -10.87 12.73
N TRP A 174 14.05 -11.71 13.10
CA TRP A 174 13.84 -12.97 13.83
C TRP A 174 13.98 -12.84 15.34
N LYS A 175 14.28 -11.64 15.88
CA LYS A 175 14.54 -11.41 17.31
C LYS A 175 13.50 -10.50 17.93
N TRP A 176 13.30 -10.65 19.24
CA TRP A 176 12.54 -9.69 20.04
C TRP A 176 13.49 -8.74 20.74
N ARG A 177 13.23 -7.44 20.61
CA ARG A 177 14.03 -6.37 21.21
C ARG A 177 13.18 -5.57 22.17
N GLY A 178 13.80 -5.09 23.24
CA GLY A 178 13.14 -4.16 24.17
C GLY A 178 12.76 -2.87 23.47
N VAL A 179 11.54 -2.40 23.72
CA VAL A 179 11.04 -1.13 23.19
C VAL A 179 11.24 -0.06 24.25
N ARG A 180 11.92 1.03 23.92
CA ARG A 180 12.30 2.09 24.87
C ARG A 180 11.38 3.30 24.77
N HIS A 181 11.20 4.01 25.89
CA HIS A 181 10.50 5.29 25.96
C HIS A 181 9.06 5.24 25.44
N GLU A 182 8.39 4.12 25.64
CA GLU A 182 6.97 3.96 25.34
C GLU A 182 6.21 3.79 26.65
N GLU A 183 5.04 4.41 26.73
CA GLU A 183 4.17 4.34 27.90
C GLU A 183 3.42 3.01 27.94
N VAL A 184 3.43 2.35 29.09
CA VAL A 184 2.66 1.12 29.34
C VAL A 184 1.67 1.38 30.48
N ASP A 185 0.40 1.16 30.20
CA ASP A 185 -0.70 1.34 31.14
C ASP A 185 -0.96 0.08 31.96
N ILE A 186 -1.33 0.28 33.21
CA ILE A 186 -1.77 -0.78 34.12
C ILE A 186 -3.26 -0.65 34.38
N TYR A 187 -3.99 -1.71 34.07
CA TYR A 187 -5.42 -1.83 34.33
C TYR A 187 -5.68 -2.85 35.44
N PHE A 188 -6.75 -2.63 36.19
CA PHE A 188 -7.24 -3.50 37.25
C PHE A 188 -8.69 -3.93 37.00
N GLN A 189 -8.95 -5.22 37.09
CA GLN A 189 -10.26 -5.82 37.12
C GLN A 189 -10.50 -6.39 38.51
N ALA A 190 -11.51 -5.89 39.20
CA ALA A 190 -11.80 -6.37 40.54
C ALA A 190 -12.43 -7.76 40.53
N ASP A 191 -12.20 -8.53 41.59
CA ASP A 191 -12.90 -9.80 41.81
C ASP A 191 -14.42 -9.64 41.67
N GLY A 192 -15.04 -10.55 40.91
CA GLY A 192 -16.47 -10.51 40.57
C GLY A 192 -16.89 -9.39 39.61
N SER A 193 -15.95 -8.65 39.00
CA SER A 193 -16.25 -7.64 37.99
C SER A 193 -15.72 -8.03 36.62
N SER A 194 -16.43 -7.65 35.56
CA SER A 194 -15.94 -7.76 34.17
C SER A 194 -15.20 -6.51 33.69
N ALA A 195 -15.26 -5.40 34.43
CA ALA A 195 -14.75 -4.11 33.99
C ALA A 195 -13.28 -3.91 34.37
N TRP A 196 -12.45 -3.60 33.37
CA TRP A 196 -11.07 -3.13 33.55
C TRP A 196 -11.06 -1.62 33.78
N LYS A 197 -10.29 -1.17 34.77
CA LYS A 197 -10.12 0.26 35.08
C LYS A 197 -8.65 0.63 35.08
N TYR A 198 -8.31 1.76 34.47
CA TYR A 198 -6.97 2.33 34.53
C TYR A 198 -6.56 2.57 35.99
N VAL A 199 -5.31 2.29 36.31
CA VAL A 199 -4.74 2.47 37.65
C VAL A 199 -3.55 3.43 37.62
N THR A 200 -2.60 3.18 36.73
CA THR A 200 -1.34 3.92 36.62
C THR A 200 -0.65 3.55 35.30
N SER A 201 0.43 4.24 34.93
CA SER A 201 1.26 3.93 33.77
C SER A 201 2.75 4.06 34.12
N ALA A 202 3.62 3.54 33.25
CA ALA A 202 5.05 3.76 33.35
C ALA A 202 5.73 3.66 31.98
N ASP A 203 6.75 4.50 31.77
CA ASP A 203 7.59 4.42 30.58
C ASP A 203 8.57 3.25 30.63
N THR A 204 8.76 2.63 29.48
CA THR A 204 9.78 1.60 29.30
C THR A 204 11.18 2.19 29.27
N ARG A 205 12.11 1.47 29.90
CA ARG A 205 13.55 1.78 29.85
C ARG A 205 14.16 1.35 28.53
N TRP A 206 15.45 1.64 28.34
CA TRP A 206 16.21 1.29 27.14
C TRP A 206 16.12 -0.20 26.74
N ASP A 207 15.94 -1.10 27.71
CA ASP A 207 15.85 -2.54 27.49
C ASP A 207 14.39 -3.05 27.42
N GLY A 208 13.40 -2.16 27.42
CA GLY A 208 11.97 -2.46 27.39
C GLY A 208 11.33 -2.75 28.74
N LYS A 209 12.11 -2.77 29.83
CA LYS A 209 11.53 -3.00 31.17
C LYS A 209 10.81 -1.76 31.67
N PHE A 210 9.67 -1.97 32.30
CA PHE A 210 8.94 -0.92 33.03
C PHE A 210 8.69 -1.36 34.47
N LYS A 211 8.47 -0.37 35.34
CA LYS A 211 8.04 -0.58 36.73
C LYS A 211 7.04 0.49 37.11
N ALA A 212 5.93 0.08 37.70
CA ALA A 212 4.90 0.99 38.21
C ALA A 212 4.47 0.55 39.61
N THR A 213 3.73 1.41 40.31
CA THR A 213 3.17 1.06 41.62
C THR A 213 1.77 1.64 41.81
N SER A 214 0.96 0.99 42.61
CA SER A 214 -0.36 1.51 43.02
C SER A 214 -0.72 1.04 44.43
N ARG A 215 -1.84 1.52 44.97
CA ARG A 215 -2.35 1.10 46.28
C ARG A 215 -3.35 -0.05 46.12
N ALA A 216 -3.15 -1.15 46.83
CA ALA A 216 -4.09 -2.26 46.87
C ALA A 216 -5.38 -1.87 47.61
N VAL A 217 -6.52 -1.88 46.92
CA VAL A 217 -7.81 -1.57 47.53
C VAL A 217 -8.65 -2.82 47.80
N ARG A 218 -8.61 -3.79 46.89
CA ARG A 218 -9.34 -5.07 46.92
C ARG A 218 -8.65 -6.08 46.01
N SER A 219 -8.99 -7.36 46.17
CA SER A 219 -8.47 -8.43 45.30
C SER A 219 -8.99 -8.30 43.87
N GLY A 220 -8.22 -8.81 42.92
CA GLY A 220 -8.57 -8.81 41.50
C GLY A 220 -7.36 -9.02 40.61
N GLU A 221 -7.55 -8.92 39.30
CA GLU A 221 -6.51 -9.07 38.28
C GLU A 221 -5.92 -7.71 37.86
N PHE A 222 -4.62 -7.71 37.59
CA PHE A 222 -3.92 -6.61 36.93
C PHE A 222 -3.44 -7.06 35.56
N ARG A 223 -3.37 -6.12 34.60
CA ARG A 223 -2.72 -6.35 33.32
C ARG A 223 -1.99 -5.10 32.85
N ALA A 224 -0.93 -5.28 32.09
CA ALA A 224 -0.28 -4.23 31.34
C ALA A 224 -0.87 -4.13 29.91
N VAL A 225 -1.00 -2.91 29.40
CA VAL A 225 -1.49 -2.59 28.06
C VAL A 225 -0.53 -1.59 27.43
N PHE A 226 -0.15 -1.86 26.19
CA PHE A 226 0.56 -0.92 25.33
C PHE A 226 -0.34 -0.63 24.13
N ASP A 227 -0.68 0.62 23.89
CA ASP A 227 -1.65 1.02 22.85
C ASP A 227 -1.06 1.06 21.43
N GLY A 228 0.24 0.82 21.30
CA GLY A 228 0.94 0.91 20.02
C GLY A 228 1.29 2.35 19.65
N ASP A 229 2.05 2.50 18.56
CA ASP A 229 2.37 3.79 17.97
C ASP A 229 2.26 3.70 16.43
N ARG A 230 2.74 4.72 15.70
CA ARG A 230 2.72 4.68 14.22
C ARG A 230 3.63 3.61 13.60
N ARG A 231 4.50 2.95 14.36
CA ARG A 231 5.43 1.87 13.92
C ARG A 231 5.27 0.56 14.68
N LEU A 232 4.53 0.52 15.77
CA LEU A 232 4.39 -0.59 16.70
C LEU A 232 2.92 -0.95 16.89
N ASP A 233 2.61 -2.24 16.86
CA ASP A 233 1.27 -2.73 17.19
C ASP A 233 1.00 -2.60 18.70
N ASP A 234 -0.27 -2.58 19.06
CA ASP A 234 -0.70 -2.68 20.45
C ASP A 234 -0.42 -4.09 21.01
N SER A 235 -0.33 -4.20 22.34
CA SER A 235 -0.28 -5.50 23.00
C SER A 235 -0.82 -5.45 24.43
N VAL A 236 -1.29 -6.60 24.89
CA VAL A 236 -1.84 -6.78 26.24
C VAL A 236 -1.12 -7.95 26.91
N SER A 237 -0.72 -7.78 28.17
CA SER A 237 -0.09 -8.85 28.93
C SER A 237 -1.12 -9.93 29.33
N ARG A 238 -0.61 -11.09 29.74
CA ARG A 238 -1.41 -11.99 30.57
C ARG A 238 -1.81 -11.26 31.87
N PRO A 239 -3.05 -11.42 32.36
CA PRO A 239 -3.43 -10.91 33.67
C PRO A 239 -2.66 -11.60 34.80
N ASP A 240 -2.46 -10.89 35.90
CA ASP A 240 -1.90 -11.41 37.14
C ASP A 240 -2.79 -11.08 38.32
N TRP A 241 -3.14 -12.09 39.12
CA TRP A 241 -4.14 -11.98 40.18
C TRP A 241 -3.50 -11.59 41.49
N VAL A 242 -4.00 -10.52 42.14
CA VAL A 242 -3.52 -10.05 43.44
C VAL A 242 -4.51 -10.28 44.57
N LYS A 243 -4.10 -11.05 45.60
CA LYS A 243 -4.90 -11.22 46.83
C LYS A 243 -4.69 -10.10 47.86
N VAL A 244 -5.76 -9.37 48.19
CA VAL A 244 -5.76 -8.31 49.22
C VAL A 244 -6.54 -8.74 50.47
N LYS A 245 -5.91 -8.61 51.65
CA LYS A 245 -6.53 -8.91 52.95
C LYS A 245 -6.99 -7.63 53.66
N ARG A 246 -8.21 -7.66 54.21
CA ARG A 246 -8.68 -6.73 55.25
C ARG A 246 -8.50 -7.41 56.62
N TRP A 247 -7.93 -6.69 57.57
CA TRP A 247 -7.92 -7.11 58.97
C TRP A 247 -8.93 -6.27 59.72
N HIS A 248 -9.82 -6.94 60.46
CA HIS A 248 -10.60 -6.32 61.51
C HIS A 248 -9.75 -6.34 62.78
N ARG A 249 -9.66 -5.21 63.48
CA ARG A 249 -9.16 -5.15 64.84
C ARG A 249 -10.31 -5.45 65.79
#